data_AF-J2YVL0-F1
#
_entry.id   AF-J2YVL0-F1
#
_cell.length_a   1.000
_cell.length_b   1.000
_cell.length_c   1.000
_cell.angle_alpha   90.00
_cell.angle_beta   90.00
_cell.angle_gamma   90.00
#
_symmetry.space_group_name_H-M   'P 1'
#
loop_
_entity.id
_entity.type
_entity.pdbx_description
1 polymer ?
#
loop_
_entity_poly.entity_id
_entity_poly.type
_entity_poly.pdbx_seq_one_letter_code
_entity_poly.pdbx_strand_id
1 'polypeptide(L)'
;MNYQLRKITKNRGHFPSEEAAVKLLWLAICNIEDKRAAQRLTDAGKPPNKRTGHTRLIQGHTTTNWKQALAQLTTAYPDRITPYL
;
A
#
# COMPACT_ATOMS: atom_id res chain seq x y z
N MET A 1 -6.09 -3.03 1.73
CA MET A 1 -4.63 -2.78 1.79
C MET A 1 -4.15 -2.62 3.24
N ASN A 2 -4.64 -1.63 3.99
CA ASN A 2 -4.19 -1.35 5.37
C ASN A 2 -4.13 -2.55 6.33
N TYR A 3 -5.14 -3.43 6.33
CA TYR A 3 -5.11 -4.65 7.16
C TYR A 3 -3.94 -5.58 6.81
N GLN A 4 -3.67 -5.79 5.52
CA GLN A 4 -2.59 -6.67 5.07
C GLN A 4 -1.22 -6.08 5.39
N LEU A 5 -1.04 -4.76 5.22
CA LEU A 5 0.18 -4.06 5.61
C LEU A 5 0.42 -4.17 7.12
N ARG A 6 -0.59 -3.90 7.95
CA ARG A 6 -0.52 -4.08 9.41
C ARG A 6 -0.17 -5.53 9.78
N LYS A 7 -0.72 -6.52 9.07
CA LYS A 7 -0.41 -7.94 9.30
C LYS A 7 1.04 -8.29 8.95
N ILE A 8 1.65 -7.63 7.96
CA ILE A 8 3.06 -7.84 7.58
C ILE A 8 4.00 -7.18 8.60
N THR A 9 3.64 -6.01 9.12
CA THR A 9 4.48 -5.24 10.03
C THR A 9 4.24 -5.55 11.51
N LYS A 10 3.20 -6.30 11.88
CA LYS A 10 2.82 -6.56 13.29
C LYS A 10 3.96 -7.09 14.18
N ASN A 11 4.90 -7.85 13.62
CA ASN A 11 6.02 -8.45 14.36
C ASN A 11 7.35 -7.69 14.14
N ARG A 12 7.33 -6.55 13.44
CA ARG A 12 8.49 -5.72 13.10
C ARG A 12 8.40 -4.41 13.88
N GLY A 13 8.70 -4.46 15.18
CA GLY A 13 8.63 -3.30 16.08
C GLY A 13 9.76 -2.28 15.91
N HIS A 14 10.89 -2.70 15.34
CA HIS A 14 12.02 -1.85 15.01
C HIS A 14 12.65 -2.27 13.68
N PHE A 15 13.19 -1.31 12.93
CA PHE A 15 13.90 -1.53 11.68
C PHE A 15 15.34 -1.04 11.82
N PRO A 16 16.32 -1.78 11.27
CA PRO A 16 17.73 -1.41 11.38
C PRO A 16 18.09 -0.12 10.61
N SER A 17 17.25 0.30 9.66
CA SER A 17 17.36 1.58 8.96
C SER A 17 16.01 1.99 8.35
N GLU A 18 15.88 3.26 7.98
CA GLU A 18 14.72 3.76 7.22
C GLU A 18 14.57 3.04 5.88
N GLU A 19 15.68 2.82 5.18
CA GLU A 19 15.73 2.10 3.91
C GLU A 19 15.20 0.67 4.05
N ALA A 20 15.51 -0.02 5.15
CA ALA A 20 14.99 -1.36 5.42
C ALA A 20 13.47 -1.35 5.62
N ALA A 21 12.93 -0.33 6.30
CA ALA A 21 11.49 -0.15 6.45
C ALA A 21 10.81 0.13 5.11
N VAL A 22 11.37 1.03 4.30
CA VAL A 22 10.86 1.37 2.96
C VAL A 22 10.88 0.15 2.05
N LYS A 23 11.99 -0.60 2.01
CA LYS A 23 12.10 -1.84 1.22
C LYS A 23 11.06 -2.89 1.64
N LEU A 24 10.85 -3.09 2.94
CA LEU A 24 9.84 -4.02 3.44
C LEU A 24 8.43 -3.60 3.00
N LEU A 25 8.08 -2.32 3.15
CA LEU A 25 6.77 -1.79 2.75
C LEU A 25 6.55 -1.93 1.25
N TRP A 26 7.56 -1.64 0.44
CA TRP A 26 7.52 -1.84 -1.00
C TRP A 26 7.23 -3.29 -1.38
N LEU A 27 8.04 -4.24 -0.89
CA LEU A 27 7.86 -5.68 -1.15
C LEU A 27 6.50 -6.19 -0.66
N ALA A 28 6.03 -5.68 0.48
CA ALA A 28 4.70 -5.98 1.02
C ALA A 28 3.59 -5.55 0.05
N ILE A 29 3.67 -4.33 -0.49
CA ILE A 29 2.71 -3.81 -1.47
C ILE A 29 2.73 -4.66 -2.74
N CYS A 30 3.91 -4.93 -3.30
CA CYS A 30 4.06 -5.77 -4.50
C CYS A 30 3.41 -7.15 -4.30
N ASN A 31 3.76 -7.86 -3.23
CA ASN A 31 3.21 -9.18 -2.92
C ASN A 31 1.68 -9.17 -2.74
N ILE A 32 1.12 -8.11 -2.14
CA ILE A 32 -0.33 -7.98 -2.00
C ILE A 32 -1.00 -7.79 -3.36
N GLU A 33 -0.44 -6.93 -4.21
CA GLU A 33 -0.99 -6.67 -5.55
C GLU A 33 -0.82 -7.89 -6.48
N ASP A 34 0.29 -8.62 -6.41
CA ASP A 34 0.49 -9.87 -7.16
C ASP A 34 -0.58 -10.91 -6.81
N LYS A 35 -0.85 -11.12 -5.52
CA LYS A 35 -1.90 -12.03 -5.06
C LYS A 35 -3.28 -11.60 -5.54
N ARG A 36 -3.55 -10.29 -5.57
CA ARG A 36 -4.81 -9.75 -6.10
C ARG A 36 -4.91 -9.93 -7.61
N ALA A 37 -3.81 -9.74 -8.34
CA ALA A 37 -3.75 -9.96 -9.78
C ALA A 37 -4.02 -11.44 -10.11
N ALA A 38 -3.38 -12.37 -9.39
CA ALA A 38 -3.65 -13.80 -9.51
C ALA A 38 -5.12 -14.15 -9.20
N GLN A 39 -5.71 -13.57 -8.15
CA GLN A 39 -7.12 -13.78 -7.85
C GLN A 39 -8.04 -13.25 -8.96
N ARG A 40 -7.72 -12.09 -9.55
CA ARG A 40 -8.49 -11.56 -10.70
C ARG A 40 -8.36 -12.46 -11.92
N LEU A 41 -7.18 -13.01 -12.20
CA LEU A 41 -6.97 -13.96 -13.30
C LEU A 41 -7.81 -15.23 -13.11
N THR A 42 -7.84 -15.78 -11.90
CA THR A 42 -8.68 -16.96 -11.59
C THR A 42 -10.18 -16.66 -11.62
N ASP A 43 -10.57 -15.40 -11.36
CA ASP A 43 -11.98 -14.97 -11.37
C ASP A 43 -12.47 -14.46 -12.74
N ALA A 44 -11.58 -14.21 -13.71
CA ALA A 44 -11.91 -13.66 -15.02
C ALA A 44 -12.93 -14.53 -15.79
N GLY A 45 -12.93 -15.85 -15.58
CA GLY A 45 -13.89 -16.79 -16.17
C GLY A 45 -15.17 -17.02 -15.36
N LYS A 46 -15.30 -16.47 -14.14
CA LYS A 46 -16.46 -16.69 -13.28
C LYS A 46 -17.54 -15.64 -13.54
N PRO A 47 -18.84 -16.00 -13.36
CA PRO A 47 -19.93 -15.04 -13.43
C PRO A 47 -19.76 -13.97 -12.32
N PRO A 48 -20.20 -12.72 -12.54
CA PRO A 48 -19.94 -11.60 -11.62
C PRO A 48 -20.33 -11.86 -10.16
N ASN A 49 -21.41 -12.61 -9.92
CA ASN A 49 -21.91 -12.98 -8.59
C ASN A 49 -21.07 -14.03 -7.85
N LYS A 50 -20.07 -14.63 -8.52
CA LYS A 50 -19.15 -15.63 -7.94
C LYS A 50 -17.70 -15.14 -7.87
N ARG A 51 -17.41 -13.92 -8.31
CA ARG A 51 -16.08 -13.32 -8.22
C ARG A 51 -15.83 -12.85 -6.79
N THR A 52 -14.72 -13.28 -6.20
CA THR A 52 -14.35 -12.94 -4.81
C THR A 52 -13.12 -12.03 -4.74
N GLY A 53 -12.41 -11.87 -5.86
CA GLY A 53 -11.26 -11.00 -5.99
C GLY A 53 -11.60 -9.52 -5.79
N HIS A 54 -10.65 -8.80 -5.20
CA HIS A 54 -10.75 -7.35 -5.08
C HIS A 54 -10.85 -6.70 -6.47
N THR A 55 -11.98 -6.03 -6.72
CA THR A 55 -12.33 -5.46 -8.03
C THR A 55 -11.48 -4.27 -8.44
N ARG A 56 -10.91 -3.53 -7.48
CA ARG A 56 -10.15 -2.30 -7.76
C ARG A 56 -8.65 -2.57 -7.82
N LEU A 57 -8.01 -2.10 -8.90
CA LEU A 57 -6.56 -1.94 -8.99
C LEU A 57 -6.16 -0.74 -8.14
N ILE A 58 -5.02 -0.84 -7.44
CA ILE A 58 -4.42 0.34 -6.78
C ILE A 58 -3.69 1.20 -7.81
N GLN A 59 -3.04 0.57 -8.80
CA GLN A 59 -2.38 1.28 -9.89
C GLN A 59 -3.43 2.01 -10.76
N GLY A 60 -3.22 3.31 -11.00
CA GLY A 60 -4.13 4.17 -11.75
C GLY A 60 -5.29 4.76 -10.94
N HIS A 61 -5.46 4.38 -9.67
CA HIS A 61 -6.44 5.02 -8.81
C HIS A 61 -5.94 6.41 -8.40
N THR A 62 -6.66 7.46 -8.76
CA THR A 62 -6.35 8.82 -8.32
C THR A 62 -6.58 8.91 -6.81
N THR A 63 -5.53 9.17 -6.04
CA THR A 63 -5.67 9.58 -4.64
C THR A 63 -6.04 11.05 -4.62
N THR A 64 -7.25 11.38 -4.19
CA THR A 64 -7.65 12.78 -3.99
C THR A 64 -6.94 13.34 -2.76
N ASN A 65 -6.74 14.66 -2.74
CA ASN A 65 -6.24 15.41 -1.58
C ASN A 65 -4.81 15.05 -1.10
N TRP A 66 -4.02 14.31 -1.88
CA TRP A 66 -2.65 13.96 -1.50
C TRP A 66 -1.77 15.20 -1.24
N LYS A 67 -1.95 16.27 -2.03
CA LYS A 67 -1.25 17.55 -1.82
C LYS A 67 -1.60 18.20 -0.47
N GLN A 68 -2.87 18.14 -0.09
CA GLN A 68 -3.35 18.69 1.19
C GLN A 68 -2.83 17.86 2.37
N ALA A 69 -2.86 16.53 2.25
CA ALA A 69 -2.29 15.63 3.24
C ALA A 69 -0.78 15.85 3.41
N LEU A 70 -0.05 16.01 2.29
CA LEU A 70 1.39 16.28 2.31
C LEU A 70 1.69 17.63 2.98
N ALA A 71 0.91 18.68 2.68
CA ALA A 71 1.05 19.97 3.34
C ALA A 71 0.83 19.86 4.86
N GLN A 72 -0.22 19.16 5.30
CA GLN A 72 -0.47 18.93 6.73
C GLN A 72 0.67 18.16 7.40
N LEU A 73 1.22 17.14 6.74
CA LEU A 73 2.35 16.37 7.25
C LEU A 73 3.63 17.22 7.36
N THR A 74 3.87 18.08 6.38
CA THR A 74 5.03 18.99 6.37
C THR A 74 4.94 19.98 7.53
N THR A 75 3.74 20.51 7.80
CA THR A 75 3.50 21.41 8.95
C THR A 75 3.64 20.68 10.29
N ALA A 76 3.14 19.44 10.41
CA ALA A 76 3.15 18.70 11.66
C ALA A 76 4.52 18.09 12.00
N TYR A 77 5.30 17.70 10.99
CA TYR A 77 6.58 16.99 11.16
C TYR A 77 7.65 17.52 10.18
N PRO A 78 8.05 18.80 10.30
CA PRO A 78 8.92 19.46 9.34
C PRO A 78 10.28 18.76 9.19
N ASP A 79 10.91 18.37 10.30
CA ASP A 79 12.24 17.73 10.29
C ASP A 79 12.23 16.34 9.64
N ARG A 80 11.05 15.71 9.54
CA ARG A 80 10.90 14.34 8.99
C ARG A 80 10.46 14.32 7.54
N ILE A 81 9.73 15.36 7.10
CA ILE A 81 9.12 15.39 5.76
C ILE A 81 9.95 16.27 4.82
N THR A 82 10.40 17.44 5.28
CA THR A 82 11.10 18.43 4.44
C THR A 82 12.37 17.91 3.77
N PRO A 83 13.20 17.03 4.40
CA PRO A 83 14.38 16.47 3.73
C PRO A 83 14.06 15.61 2.49
N TYR A 84 12.80 15.19 2.31
CA TYR A 84 12.35 14.28 1.25
C TYR A 84 11.37 14.92 0.27
N LEU A 85 11.10 16.23 0.40
CA LEU A 85 10.30 17.01 -0.55
C LEU A 85 11.15 17.57 -1.68
#